data_AF-A0A1V5TUD6-F1
#
_entry.id   AF-A0A1V5TUD6-F1
#
_cell.length_a   1.000
_cell.length_b   1.000
_cell.length_c   1.000
_cell.angle_alpha   90.00
_cell.angle_beta   90.00
_cell.angle_gamma   90.00
#
_symmetry.space_group_name_H-M   'P 1'
#
loop_
_entity.id
_entity.type
_entity.pdbx_description
1 polymer ?
#
loop_
_entity_poly.entity_id
_entity_poly.type
_entity_poly.pdbx_seq_one_letter_code
_entity_poly.pdbx_strand_id
1 'polypeptide(L)'
;MANFFEILLEVLKADERFFAEDGTLLRNKVYESAMNMDADLIGLLLSNDDTKKRFFAEVNGTFVFDKVGFGWVVNNRQFLPDSYTRFKNKIGLTDVRGNLISATNDVVLTFPYKDCVLEGGQTKEDQKRDEVFYNETLAPDEIDRLLYPKVLVGAKRYTTNGIEENVTFDVGDNLVIMGNNLIGISSILKRFEGQVKCIYIDPPYNTGNDSFGYNDNFNRSTWLVFLKTRLEIAHRLGI
;
A
#
# COMPACT_ATOMS: atom_id res chain seq x y z
N MET A 1 26.22 -27.44 -29.48
CA MET A 1 25.50 -26.25 -29.96
C MET A 1 25.72 -25.20 -28.89
N ALA A 2 26.49 -24.14 -29.18
CA ALA A 2 26.83 -23.14 -28.17
C ALA A 2 25.55 -22.49 -27.63
N ASN A 3 25.47 -22.28 -26.33
CA ASN A 3 24.35 -21.57 -25.73
C ASN A 3 24.40 -20.11 -26.22
N PHE A 4 23.27 -19.49 -26.55
CA PHE A 4 23.22 -18.09 -27.01
C PHE A 4 23.96 -17.13 -26.06
N PHE A 5 23.94 -17.44 -24.77
CA PHE A 5 24.73 -16.74 -23.76
C PHE A 5 26.23 -16.73 -24.07
N GLU A 6 26.81 -17.89 -24.41
CA GLU A 6 28.23 -18.03 -24.76
C GLU A 6 28.54 -17.21 -26.02
N ILE A 7 27.66 -17.26 -27.01
CA ILE A 7 27.80 -16.49 -28.26
C ILE A 7 27.83 -14.99 -27.95
N LEU A 8 26.87 -14.50 -27.15
CA LEU A 8 26.81 -13.08 -26.78
C LEU A 8 28.04 -12.67 -25.96
N LEU A 9 28.51 -13.51 -25.04
CA LEU A 9 29.67 -13.22 -24.23
C LEU A 9 30.96 -13.17 -25.06
N GLU A 10 31.11 -14.06 -26.05
CA GLU A 10 32.21 -14.00 -27.03
C GLU A 10 32.15 -12.74 -27.91
N VAL A 11 30.95 -12.32 -28.35
CA VAL A 11 30.80 -11.06 -29.11
C VAL A 11 31.19 -9.85 -28.26
N LEU A 12 30.79 -9.82 -26.98
CA LEU A 12 31.12 -8.73 -26.08
C LEU A 12 32.62 -8.68 -25.73
N LYS A 13 33.32 -9.83 -25.69
CA LYS A 13 34.77 -9.90 -25.43
C LYS A 13 35.63 -9.15 -26.46
N ALA A 14 35.08 -8.86 -27.64
CA ALA A 14 35.74 -8.01 -28.63
C ALA A 14 35.91 -6.56 -28.16
N ASP A 15 35.20 -6.14 -27.12
CA ASP A 15 35.31 -4.81 -26.52
C ASP A 15 35.80 -4.91 -25.06
N GLU A 16 37.08 -4.59 -24.87
CA GLU A 16 37.74 -4.62 -23.56
C GLU A 16 37.07 -3.69 -22.54
N ARG A 17 36.35 -2.64 -22.97
CA ARG A 17 35.65 -1.70 -22.06
C ARG A 17 34.62 -2.41 -21.19
N PHE A 18 34.09 -3.54 -21.66
CA PHE A 18 33.07 -4.33 -20.98
C PHE A 18 33.61 -5.36 -20.00
N PHE A 19 34.93 -5.52 -19.87
CA PHE A 19 35.53 -6.49 -18.97
C PHE A 19 36.46 -5.81 -17.97
N ALA A 20 36.50 -6.33 -16.74
CA ALA A 20 37.53 -5.99 -15.76
C ALA A 20 38.82 -6.76 -16.03
N GLU A 21 39.92 -6.37 -15.39
CA GLU A 21 41.23 -7.02 -15.52
C GLU A 21 41.21 -8.51 -15.14
N ASP A 22 40.27 -8.93 -14.30
CA ASP A 22 40.05 -10.32 -13.88
C ASP A 22 39.17 -11.14 -14.86
N GLY A 23 38.73 -10.55 -15.96
CA GLY A 23 37.84 -11.17 -16.95
C GLY A 23 36.35 -11.12 -16.59
N THR A 24 35.97 -10.38 -15.55
CA THR A 24 34.55 -10.22 -15.15
C THR A 24 33.84 -9.24 -16.08
N LEU A 25 32.67 -9.63 -16.61
CA LEU A 25 31.83 -8.77 -17.43
C LEU A 25 31.20 -7.63 -16.59
N LEU A 26 31.51 -6.39 -16.97
CA LEU A 26 30.99 -5.15 -16.41
C LEU A 26 29.61 -4.82 -17.00
N ARG A 27 28.58 -5.54 -16.54
CA ARG A 27 27.20 -5.46 -17.08
C ARG A 27 26.59 -4.07 -17.06
N ASN A 28 26.85 -3.27 -16.03
CA ASN A 28 26.36 -1.90 -15.97
C ASN A 28 26.90 -1.07 -17.15
N LYS A 29 28.18 -1.24 -17.49
CA LYS A 29 28.76 -0.56 -18.66
C LYS A 29 28.14 -1.03 -19.97
N VAL A 30 27.94 -2.35 -20.13
CA VAL A 30 27.26 -2.90 -21.33
C VAL A 30 25.83 -2.36 -21.45
N TYR A 31 25.09 -2.34 -20.34
CA TYR A 31 23.72 -1.82 -20.28
C TYR A 31 23.68 -0.33 -20.59
N GLU A 32 24.55 0.48 -19.99
CA GLU A 32 24.65 1.92 -20.24
C GLU A 32 24.99 2.21 -21.70
N SER A 33 25.98 1.52 -22.27
CA SER A 33 26.32 1.62 -23.70
C SER A 33 25.13 1.28 -24.59
N ALA A 34 24.35 0.24 -24.27
CA ALA A 34 23.15 -0.10 -25.02
C ALA A 34 22.04 0.96 -24.90
N MET A 35 21.83 1.52 -23.71
CA MET A 35 20.84 2.58 -23.50
C MET A 35 21.21 3.88 -24.22
N ASN A 36 22.52 4.16 -24.29
CA ASN A 36 23.11 5.32 -24.97
C ASN A 36 23.30 5.13 -26.47
N MET A 37 22.87 4.00 -27.04
CA MET A 37 23.03 3.67 -28.46
C MET A 37 24.49 3.74 -28.93
N ASP A 38 25.42 3.23 -28.12
CA ASP A 38 26.85 3.18 -28.43
C ASP A 38 27.09 2.47 -29.77
N ALA A 39 27.72 3.17 -30.71
CA ALA A 39 27.87 2.70 -32.08
C ALA A 39 28.76 1.45 -32.18
N ASP A 40 29.80 1.36 -31.34
CA ASP A 40 30.73 0.24 -31.32
C ASP A 40 30.04 -1.03 -30.81
N LEU A 41 29.31 -0.95 -29.70
CA LEU A 41 28.48 -2.05 -29.21
C LEU A 41 27.45 -2.50 -30.25
N ILE A 42 26.72 -1.57 -30.85
CA ILE A 42 25.70 -1.88 -31.87
C ILE A 42 26.36 -2.55 -33.08
N GLY A 43 27.50 -2.03 -33.54
CA GLY A 43 28.29 -2.61 -34.63
C GLY A 43 28.76 -4.03 -34.33
N LEU A 44 29.25 -4.28 -33.11
CA LEU A 44 29.63 -5.62 -32.65
C LEU A 44 28.45 -6.59 -32.69
N LEU A 45 27.29 -6.19 -32.16
CA LEU A 45 26.09 -7.03 -32.16
C LEU A 45 25.53 -7.25 -33.59
N LEU A 46 25.72 -6.30 -34.51
CA LEU A 46 25.38 -6.47 -35.94
C LEU A 46 26.37 -7.38 -36.67
N SER A 47 27.61 -7.51 -36.20
CA SER A 47 28.63 -8.32 -36.88
C SER A 47 28.39 -9.83 -36.77
N ASN A 48 27.64 -10.27 -35.74
CA ASN A 48 27.31 -11.67 -35.50
C ASN A 48 25.85 -11.96 -35.85
N ASP A 49 25.61 -13.04 -36.60
CA ASP A 49 24.27 -13.34 -37.14
C ASP A 49 23.26 -13.76 -36.08
N ASP A 50 23.69 -14.39 -34.98
CA ASP A 50 22.80 -14.80 -33.90
C ASP A 50 22.35 -13.60 -33.06
N THR A 51 23.28 -12.70 -32.71
CA THR A 51 22.95 -11.45 -32.01
C THR A 51 22.12 -10.52 -32.88
N LYS A 52 22.43 -10.44 -34.18
CA LYS A 52 21.66 -9.67 -35.17
C LYS A 52 20.20 -10.13 -35.22
N LYS A 53 19.96 -11.44 -35.38
CA LYS A 53 18.60 -12.02 -35.40
C LYS A 53 17.81 -11.79 -34.11
N ARG A 54 18.50 -11.66 -32.98
CA ARG A 54 17.85 -11.56 -31.66
C ARG A 54 17.58 -10.12 -31.21
N PHE A 55 18.48 -9.20 -31.52
CA PHE A 55 18.47 -7.84 -31.00
C PHE A 55 18.16 -6.78 -32.05
N PHE A 56 17.88 -7.17 -33.29
CA PHE A 56 17.54 -6.23 -34.35
C PHE A 56 16.27 -6.65 -35.06
N ALA A 57 15.42 -5.67 -35.34
CA ALA A 57 14.29 -5.81 -36.23
C ALA A 57 14.65 -5.21 -37.59
N GLU A 58 14.42 -5.96 -38.67
CA GLU A 58 14.57 -5.42 -40.02
C GLU A 58 13.30 -4.67 -40.42
N VAL A 59 13.44 -3.39 -40.73
CA VAL A 59 12.35 -2.53 -41.19
C VAL A 59 12.82 -1.85 -42.47
N ASN A 60 12.17 -2.19 -43.59
CA ASN A 60 12.51 -1.65 -44.92
C ASN A 60 14.00 -1.80 -45.29
N GLY A 61 14.61 -2.96 -45.01
CA GLY A 61 16.02 -3.22 -45.29
C GLY A 61 17.00 -2.54 -44.34
N THR A 62 16.51 -1.89 -43.27
CA THR A 62 17.34 -1.28 -42.22
C THR A 62 17.19 -2.04 -40.91
N PHE A 63 18.29 -2.35 -40.23
CA PHE A 63 18.26 -2.99 -38.92
C PHE A 63 18.08 -1.96 -37.81
N VAL A 64 17.02 -2.11 -37.02
CA VAL A 64 16.70 -1.28 -35.86
C VAL A 64 17.04 -2.05 -34.58
N PHE A 65 17.91 -1.48 -33.75
CA PHE A 65 18.34 -2.10 -32.50
C PHE A 65 17.22 -2.09 -31.43
N ASP A 66 16.82 -3.26 -30.95
CA ASP A 66 15.93 -3.41 -29.80
C ASP A 66 16.71 -3.24 -28.50
N LYS A 67 17.01 -1.98 -28.16
CA LYS A 67 17.74 -1.65 -26.94
C LYS A 67 17.02 -2.14 -25.68
N VAL A 68 15.69 -2.19 -25.67
CA VAL A 68 14.90 -2.62 -24.51
C VAL A 68 15.05 -4.12 -24.32
N GLY A 69 14.89 -4.90 -25.39
CA GLY A 69 15.11 -6.35 -25.40
C GLY A 69 16.55 -6.72 -25.03
N PHE A 70 17.54 -6.04 -25.62
CA PHE A 70 18.95 -6.25 -25.28
C PHE A 70 19.26 -5.90 -23.82
N GLY A 71 18.82 -4.73 -23.36
CA GLY A 71 19.02 -4.30 -21.97
C GLY A 71 18.36 -5.25 -20.97
N TRP A 72 17.24 -5.87 -21.33
CA TRP A 72 16.64 -6.93 -20.54
C TRP A 72 17.52 -8.19 -20.50
N VAL A 73 18.09 -8.63 -21.63
CA VAL A 73 18.97 -9.82 -21.68
C VAL A 73 20.23 -9.64 -20.84
N VAL A 74 20.91 -8.48 -20.95
CA VAL A 74 22.13 -8.18 -20.16
C VAL A 74 21.85 -8.17 -18.65
N ASN A 75 20.64 -7.76 -18.26
CA ASN A 75 20.18 -7.76 -16.88
C ASN A 75 19.52 -9.08 -16.44
N ASN A 76 19.34 -10.06 -17.34
CA ASN A 76 18.66 -11.31 -17.03
C ASN A 76 19.62 -12.36 -16.42
N ARG A 77 19.03 -13.30 -15.68
CA ARG A 77 19.69 -14.35 -14.90
C ARG A 77 20.47 -15.39 -15.70
N GLN A 78 20.42 -15.45 -17.02
CA GLN A 78 21.47 -16.20 -17.72
C GLN A 78 22.87 -15.59 -17.49
N PHE A 79 22.94 -14.32 -17.08
CA PHE A 79 24.14 -13.65 -16.55
C PHE A 79 24.25 -13.73 -14.99
N LEU A 80 23.33 -14.36 -14.23
CA LEU A 80 23.38 -14.59 -12.75
C LEU A 80 22.62 -15.86 -12.29
N PRO A 81 23.20 -16.72 -11.43
CA PRO A 81 22.53 -17.95 -11.00
C PRO A 81 21.17 -17.67 -10.32
N ASP A 82 20.16 -18.51 -10.63
CA ASP A 82 18.96 -18.78 -9.80
C ASP A 82 17.55 -18.24 -10.20
N SER A 83 17.15 -18.08 -11.48
CA SER A 83 15.70 -18.21 -11.86
C SER A 83 15.45 -18.34 -13.36
N TYR A 84 14.39 -19.07 -13.67
CA TYR A 84 13.91 -19.44 -15.00
C TYR A 84 12.90 -18.46 -15.61
N THR A 85 12.51 -17.37 -14.91
CA THR A 85 11.53 -16.40 -15.43
C THR A 85 11.98 -14.94 -15.27
N ARG A 86 11.39 -14.05 -16.09
CA ARG A 86 11.59 -12.59 -16.01
C ARG A 86 11.04 -11.95 -14.73
N PHE A 87 10.24 -12.68 -13.95
CA PHE A 87 9.56 -12.18 -12.77
C PHE A 87 10.29 -12.64 -11.50
N LYS A 88 10.21 -11.85 -10.43
CA LYS A 88 10.63 -12.32 -9.10
C LYS A 88 9.74 -13.51 -8.71
N ASN A 89 10.24 -14.41 -7.85
CA ASN A 89 9.46 -15.52 -7.29
C ASN A 89 8.43 -15.00 -6.25
N LYS A 90 7.67 -13.97 -6.59
CA LYS A 90 6.67 -13.31 -5.76
C LYS A 90 5.56 -12.78 -6.67
N ILE A 91 4.32 -13.19 -6.41
CA ILE A 91 3.14 -12.65 -7.08
C ILE A 91 2.90 -11.21 -6.61
N GLY A 92 2.63 -10.29 -7.54
CA GLY A 92 2.35 -8.90 -7.21
C GLY A 92 2.03 -8.05 -8.44
N LEU A 93 1.58 -6.82 -8.20
CA LEU A 93 1.36 -5.82 -9.25
C LEU A 93 2.67 -5.10 -9.57
N THR A 94 2.95 -4.88 -10.85
CA THR A 94 4.12 -4.11 -11.31
C THR A 94 3.70 -2.86 -12.07
N ASP A 95 4.57 -1.85 -12.07
CA ASP A 95 4.46 -0.73 -13.00
C ASP A 95 4.75 -1.18 -14.45
N VAL A 96 4.63 -0.24 -15.40
CA VAL A 96 4.93 -0.47 -16.83
C VAL A 96 6.40 -0.81 -17.10
N ARG A 97 7.29 -0.58 -16.13
CA ARG A 97 8.74 -0.88 -16.21
C ARG A 97 9.09 -2.22 -15.55
N GLY A 98 8.11 -2.94 -14.98
CA GLY A 98 8.29 -4.23 -14.34
C GLY A 98 8.73 -4.17 -12.88
N ASN A 99 8.73 -2.98 -12.26
CA ASN A 99 9.01 -2.84 -10.83
C ASN A 99 7.77 -3.18 -10.02
N LEU A 100 7.93 -3.96 -8.94
CA LEU A 100 6.82 -4.24 -8.02
C LEU A 100 6.32 -2.95 -7.37
N ILE A 101 5.01 -2.72 -7.43
CA ILE A 101 4.35 -1.61 -6.72
C ILE A 101 4.59 -1.68 -5.22
N SER A 102 4.68 -2.90 -4.67
CA SER A 102 5.05 -3.10 -3.24
C SER A 102 6.47 -2.66 -2.87
N ALA A 103 7.31 -2.33 -3.85
CA ALA A 103 8.65 -1.79 -3.64
C ALA A 103 8.71 -0.26 -3.83
N THR A 104 7.59 0.39 -4.13
CA THR A 104 7.50 1.84 -4.32
C THR A 104 6.65 2.46 -3.22
N ASN A 105 7.04 3.65 -2.75
CA ASN A 105 6.26 4.42 -1.77
C ASN A 105 5.26 5.38 -2.44
N ASP A 106 5.29 5.47 -3.78
CA ASP A 106 4.55 6.46 -4.56
C ASP A 106 3.14 5.99 -4.98
N VAL A 107 2.64 4.89 -4.41
CA VAL A 107 1.32 4.35 -4.74
C VAL A 107 0.41 4.41 -3.54
N VAL A 108 -0.75 5.04 -3.75
CA VAL A 108 -1.75 5.26 -2.73
C VAL A 108 -3.09 4.69 -3.18
N LEU A 109 -3.78 3.98 -2.29
CA LEU A 109 -5.16 3.57 -2.53
C LEU A 109 -6.05 4.81 -2.53
N THR A 110 -6.79 5.05 -3.62
CA THR A 110 -7.77 6.13 -3.73
C THR A 110 -9.19 5.58 -3.65
N PHE A 111 -10.04 6.21 -2.85
CA PHE A 111 -11.46 5.88 -2.72
C PHE A 111 -12.26 7.13 -2.30
N PRO A 112 -13.56 7.20 -2.58
CA PRO A 112 -14.40 8.33 -2.20
C PRO A 112 -14.34 8.64 -0.70
N TYR A 113 -14.32 9.93 -0.35
CA TYR A 113 -14.34 10.43 1.04
C TYR A 113 -13.13 10.01 1.90
N LYS A 114 -12.04 9.53 1.28
CA LYS A 114 -10.83 9.12 1.99
C LYS A 114 -10.23 10.21 2.90
N ASP A 115 -10.44 11.46 2.50
CA ASP A 115 -10.04 12.70 3.13
C ASP A 115 -11.14 13.29 4.02
N CYS A 116 -12.10 12.48 4.46
CA CYS A 116 -13.17 12.91 5.36
C CYS A 116 -13.23 12.10 6.65
N VAL A 117 -13.86 12.68 7.66
CA VAL A 117 -14.31 12.03 8.89
C VAL A 117 -15.83 11.88 8.85
N LEU A 118 -16.31 10.65 9.06
CA LEU A 118 -17.73 10.36 9.17
C LEU A 118 -18.19 10.48 10.62
N GLU A 119 -19.13 11.40 10.88
CA GLU A 119 -19.72 11.61 12.20
C GLU A 119 -20.39 10.34 12.75
N GLY A 120 -21.18 9.66 11.91
CA GLY A 120 -21.86 8.41 12.23
C GLY A 120 -22.87 8.59 13.36
N GLY A 121 -24.03 9.20 13.08
CA GLY A 121 -25.03 9.60 14.07
C GLY A 121 -26.26 8.69 14.20
N GLN A 122 -26.13 7.38 14.03
CA GLN A 122 -27.29 6.48 14.23
C GLN A 122 -27.62 6.37 15.73
N THR A 123 -28.83 6.80 16.10
CA THR A 123 -29.33 6.69 17.49
C THR A 123 -30.29 5.52 17.70
N LYS A 124 -30.77 4.93 16.60
CA LYS A 124 -31.60 3.72 16.58
C LYS A 124 -31.17 2.85 15.41
N GLU A 125 -31.33 1.54 15.58
CA GLU A 125 -31.01 0.51 14.61
C GLU A 125 -31.68 0.76 13.24
N ASP A 126 -32.94 1.22 13.22
CA ASP A 126 -33.71 1.45 11.99
C ASP A 126 -33.60 2.87 11.39
N GLN A 127 -32.73 3.73 11.93
CA GLN A 127 -32.69 5.14 11.52
C GLN A 127 -31.91 5.34 10.22
N LYS A 128 -32.63 5.65 9.13
CA LYS A 128 -32.05 6.20 7.90
C LYS A 128 -31.84 7.71 8.07
N ARG A 129 -30.58 8.14 8.17
CA ARG A 129 -30.17 9.55 8.17
C ARG A 129 -29.11 9.74 7.10
N ASP A 130 -29.04 10.96 6.56
CA ASP A 130 -27.96 11.32 5.66
C ASP A 130 -26.62 11.27 6.39
N GLU A 131 -25.64 10.62 5.78
CA GLU A 131 -24.29 10.50 6.30
C GLU A 131 -23.58 11.85 6.17
N VAL A 132 -23.10 12.38 7.30
CA VAL A 132 -22.36 13.64 7.33
C VAL A 132 -20.87 13.36 7.32
N PHE A 133 -20.21 13.79 6.24
CA PHE A 133 -18.77 13.70 6.04
C PHE A 133 -18.16 15.09 6.17
N TYR A 134 -17.26 15.26 7.15
CA TYR A 134 -16.46 16.48 7.27
C TYR A 134 -15.12 16.27 6.56
N ASN A 135 -14.80 17.10 5.57
CA ASN A 135 -13.52 17.03 4.88
C ASN A 135 -12.39 17.58 5.76
N GLU A 136 -11.28 16.86 5.82
CA GLU A 136 -10.11 17.17 6.66
C GLU A 136 -9.51 18.55 6.34
N THR A 137 -9.59 19.01 5.10
CA THR A 137 -9.03 20.31 4.68
C THR A 137 -10.08 21.43 4.71
N LEU A 138 -11.31 21.14 4.29
CA LEU A 138 -12.36 22.17 4.13
C LEU A 138 -13.17 22.42 5.40
N ALA A 139 -13.23 21.47 6.33
CA ALA A 139 -14.02 21.56 7.56
C ALA A 139 -13.22 21.12 8.81
N PRO A 140 -11.99 21.64 9.02
CA PRO A 140 -11.17 21.25 10.18
C PRO A 140 -11.84 21.59 11.52
N ASP A 141 -12.52 22.74 11.61
CA ASP A 141 -13.20 23.18 12.85
C ASP A 141 -14.31 22.21 13.30
N GLU A 142 -15.04 21.61 12.34
CA GLU A 142 -16.09 20.63 12.64
C GLU A 142 -15.49 19.30 13.11
N ILE A 143 -14.37 18.89 12.51
CA ILE A 143 -13.64 17.69 12.92
C ILE A 143 -13.05 17.88 14.32
N ASP A 144 -12.44 19.03 14.58
CA ASP A 144 -11.90 19.38 15.88
C ASP A 144 -13.00 19.36 16.93
N ARG A 145 -14.14 20.00 16.66
CA ARG A 145 -15.30 19.97 17.55
C ARG A 145 -15.81 18.55 17.76
N LEU A 146 -15.88 17.73 16.72
CA LEU A 146 -16.36 16.35 16.79
C LEU A 146 -15.45 15.50 17.70
N LEU A 147 -14.14 15.58 17.50
CA LEU A 147 -13.13 14.79 18.21
C LEU A 147 -12.71 15.40 19.55
N TYR A 148 -13.06 16.65 19.82
CA TYR A 148 -12.74 17.30 21.10
C TYR A 148 -13.32 16.50 22.27
N PRO A 149 -12.57 16.28 23.37
CA PRO A 149 -13.06 15.51 24.50
C PRO A 149 -14.37 16.08 25.07
N LYS A 150 -15.39 15.23 25.17
CA LYS A 150 -16.69 15.61 25.73
C LYS A 150 -16.71 15.40 27.24
N VAL A 151 -17.51 16.20 27.92
CA VAL A 151 -17.79 16.01 29.34
C VAL A 151 -18.75 14.82 29.48
N LEU A 152 -18.31 13.80 30.21
CA LEU A 152 -19.17 12.65 30.55
C LEU A 152 -20.12 13.05 31.67
N VAL A 153 -21.41 12.77 31.50
CA VAL A 153 -22.49 13.11 32.43
C VAL A 153 -23.32 11.88 32.77
N GLY A 154 -24.07 11.93 33.87
CA GLY A 154 -24.96 10.84 34.27
C GLY A 154 -24.23 9.59 34.78
N ALA A 155 -23.08 9.77 35.41
CA ALA A 155 -22.31 8.66 35.98
C ALA A 155 -23.11 7.93 37.08
N LYS A 156 -23.21 6.61 36.92
CA LYS A 156 -23.86 5.68 37.85
C LYS A 156 -22.93 4.51 38.15
N ARG A 157 -22.81 4.12 39.42
CA ARG A 157 -22.08 2.91 39.84
C ARG A 157 -23.10 1.84 40.25
N TYR A 158 -23.01 0.69 39.61
CA TYR A 158 -23.83 -0.47 39.91
C TYR A 158 -23.06 -1.39 40.87
N THR A 159 -23.62 -1.62 42.04
CA THR A 159 -23.06 -2.51 43.07
C THR A 159 -24.06 -3.60 43.42
N THR A 160 -23.65 -4.62 44.17
CA THR A 160 -24.56 -5.64 44.70
C THR A 160 -25.65 -5.05 45.61
N ASN A 161 -25.41 -3.87 46.17
CA ASN A 161 -26.28 -3.21 47.15
C ASN A 161 -27.21 -2.16 46.52
N GLY A 162 -27.10 -1.91 45.21
CA GLY A 162 -27.91 -0.94 44.49
C GLY A 162 -27.10 -0.02 43.57
N ILE A 163 -27.71 1.11 43.20
CA ILE A 163 -27.16 2.09 42.26
C ILE A 163 -26.76 3.36 43.00
N GLU A 164 -25.51 3.78 42.85
CA GLU A 164 -25.02 5.08 43.31
C GLU A 164 -25.03 6.07 42.15
N GLU A 165 -25.63 7.24 42.33
CA GLU A 165 -25.69 8.30 41.31
C GLU A 165 -24.69 9.43 41.62
N ASN A 166 -24.31 10.19 40.58
CA ASN A 166 -23.38 11.33 40.69
C ASN A 166 -21.99 10.95 41.22
N VAL A 167 -21.54 9.74 40.89
CA VAL A 167 -20.23 9.22 41.30
C VAL A 167 -19.11 9.77 40.42
N THR A 168 -17.92 9.91 41.00
CA THR A 168 -16.68 10.05 40.22
C THR A 168 -16.07 8.67 40.01
N PHE A 169 -15.54 8.42 38.80
CA PHE A 169 -14.92 7.14 38.47
C PHE A 169 -13.39 7.23 38.45
N ASP A 170 -12.76 6.15 38.91
CA ASP A 170 -11.32 5.99 38.98
C ASP A 170 -10.78 5.14 37.81
N VAL A 171 -9.45 5.15 37.63
CA VAL A 171 -8.81 4.39 36.53
C VAL A 171 -9.00 2.87 36.69
N GLY A 172 -9.20 2.40 37.92
CA GLY A 172 -9.46 0.99 38.21
C GLY A 172 -10.93 0.56 38.06
N ASP A 173 -11.85 1.49 37.79
CA ASP A 173 -13.27 1.15 37.62
C ASP A 173 -13.52 0.51 36.26
N ASN A 174 -14.48 -0.42 36.20
CA ASN A 174 -15.03 -0.91 34.94
C ASN A 174 -16.01 0.13 34.39
N LEU A 175 -15.76 0.63 33.18
CA LEU A 175 -16.55 1.70 32.57
C LEU A 175 -17.42 1.19 31.43
N VAL A 176 -18.69 1.58 31.45
CA VAL A 176 -19.61 1.43 30.31
C VAL A 176 -19.98 2.84 29.84
N ILE A 177 -19.61 3.18 28.61
CA ILE A 177 -19.86 4.49 28.01
C ILE A 177 -20.98 4.35 26.97
N MET A 178 -22.08 5.05 27.20
CA MET A 178 -23.22 5.06 26.28
C MET A 178 -23.13 6.25 25.34
N GLY A 179 -23.15 6.00 24.03
CA GLY A 179 -23.16 7.05 23.00
C GLY A 179 -22.47 6.62 21.72
N ASN A 180 -22.19 7.59 20.84
CA ASN A 180 -21.41 7.37 19.63
C ASN A 180 -19.98 6.96 20.01
N ASN A 181 -19.56 5.79 19.54
CA ASN A 181 -18.25 5.23 19.83
C ASN A 181 -17.09 6.15 19.43
N LEU A 182 -17.16 6.86 18.30
CA LEU A 182 -16.12 7.80 17.87
C LEU A 182 -15.94 8.93 18.89
N ILE A 183 -17.04 9.51 19.35
CA ILE A 183 -17.03 10.57 20.37
C ILE A 183 -16.54 10.00 21.71
N GLY A 184 -16.99 8.80 22.06
CA GLY A 184 -16.61 8.10 23.29
C GLY A 184 -15.10 7.84 23.36
N ILE A 185 -14.53 7.17 22.35
CA ILE A 185 -13.09 6.86 22.31
C ILE A 185 -12.24 8.13 22.24
N SER A 186 -12.69 9.17 21.51
CA SER A 186 -11.98 10.46 21.45
C SER A 186 -11.97 11.15 22.82
N SER A 187 -13.05 11.04 23.59
CA SER A 187 -13.17 11.68 24.90
C SER A 187 -12.30 11.01 25.98
N ILE A 188 -12.17 9.69 25.93
CA ILE A 188 -11.34 8.95 26.90
C ILE A 188 -9.85 8.95 26.53
N LEU A 189 -9.51 9.26 25.27
CA LEU A 189 -8.13 9.24 24.77
C LEU A 189 -7.17 10.01 25.67
N LYS A 190 -7.53 11.23 26.09
CA LYS A 190 -6.70 12.06 26.98
C LYS A 190 -6.32 11.36 28.30
N ARG A 191 -7.14 10.44 28.81
CA ARG A 191 -6.93 9.75 30.09
C ARG A 191 -6.30 8.37 29.93
N PHE A 192 -6.54 7.69 28.80
CA PHE A 192 -6.18 6.27 28.59
C PHE A 192 -5.28 6.03 27.37
N GLU A 193 -4.71 7.06 26.75
CA GLU A 193 -3.71 6.92 25.69
C GLU A 193 -2.55 6.05 26.16
N GLY A 194 -2.17 5.06 25.35
CA GLY A 194 -1.08 4.13 25.68
C GLY A 194 -1.34 3.24 26.91
N GLN A 195 -2.60 2.97 27.29
CA GLN A 195 -2.92 2.21 28.51
C GLN A 195 -3.82 0.99 28.27
N VAL A 196 -4.42 0.87 27.08
CA VAL A 196 -5.32 -0.24 26.76
C VAL A 196 -4.53 -1.43 26.24
N LYS A 197 -4.48 -2.50 27.02
CA LYS A 197 -3.74 -3.72 26.67
C LYS A 197 -4.36 -4.50 25.49
N CYS A 198 -5.68 -4.48 25.37
CA CYS A 198 -6.40 -5.23 24.36
C CYS A 198 -7.67 -4.49 23.97
N ILE A 199 -7.93 -4.42 22.67
CA ILE A 199 -9.15 -3.83 22.09
C ILE A 199 -9.83 -4.93 21.30
N TYR A 200 -11.07 -5.24 21.66
CA TYR A 200 -11.92 -6.17 20.95
C TYR A 200 -13.13 -5.41 20.39
N ILE A 201 -13.37 -5.56 19.09
CA ILE A 201 -14.50 -4.93 18.40
C ILE A 201 -15.19 -5.94 17.49
N ASP A 202 -16.49 -5.78 17.36
CA ASP A 202 -17.34 -6.52 16.41
C ASP A 202 -18.11 -5.51 15.55
N PRO A 203 -17.46 -4.90 14.54
CA PRO A 203 -18.08 -3.87 13.70
C PRO A 203 -19.07 -4.48 12.69
N PRO A 204 -19.96 -3.69 12.07
CA PRO A 204 -20.81 -4.19 10.98
C PRO A 204 -19.97 -4.77 9.83
N TYR A 205 -20.40 -5.89 9.26
CA TYR A 205 -19.60 -6.68 8.31
C TYR A 205 -19.75 -6.27 6.83
N ASN A 206 -20.71 -5.40 6.50
CA ASN A 206 -20.97 -4.92 5.13
C ASN A 206 -21.29 -6.08 4.17
N THR A 207 -22.19 -6.99 4.58
CA THR A 207 -22.55 -8.23 3.86
C THR A 207 -23.67 -8.07 2.84
N GLY A 208 -24.39 -6.95 2.87
CA GLY A 208 -25.55 -6.68 2.03
C GLY A 208 -26.83 -7.44 2.45
N ASN A 209 -26.79 -8.16 3.58
CA ASN A 209 -27.93 -8.84 4.18
C ASN A 209 -28.10 -8.29 5.60
N ASP A 210 -29.11 -7.43 5.79
CA ASP A 210 -29.51 -6.81 7.07
C ASP A 210 -30.05 -7.86 8.07
N SER A 211 -29.19 -8.77 8.52
CA SER A 211 -29.51 -9.74 9.59
C SER A 211 -29.21 -9.19 10.99
N PHE A 212 -28.52 -8.05 11.07
CA PHE A 212 -28.26 -7.29 12.29
C PHE A 212 -28.69 -5.85 12.03
N GLY A 213 -29.42 -5.23 12.96
CA GLY A 213 -30.08 -3.91 12.85
C GLY A 213 -29.14 -2.70 12.71
N TYR A 214 -28.12 -2.77 11.88
CA TYR A 214 -27.34 -1.62 11.43
C TYR A 214 -27.53 -1.49 9.93
N ASN A 215 -27.32 -0.29 9.38
CA ASN A 215 -27.37 -0.08 7.93
C ASN A 215 -26.24 -0.89 7.26
N ASP A 216 -26.48 -2.11 6.78
CA ASP A 216 -25.47 -2.98 6.14
C ASP A 216 -25.28 -2.66 4.65
N ASN A 217 -25.92 -1.58 4.17
CA ASN A 217 -25.85 -1.08 2.80
C ASN A 217 -24.99 0.19 2.69
N PHE A 218 -23.82 0.18 3.32
CA PHE A 218 -22.83 1.22 3.09
C PHE A 218 -22.23 1.03 1.69
N ASN A 219 -22.03 2.14 0.97
CA ASN A 219 -21.01 2.11 -0.07
C ASN A 219 -19.69 1.69 0.62
N ARG A 220 -18.95 0.74 0.06
CA ARG A 220 -17.71 0.22 0.64
C ARG A 220 -16.73 1.33 1.04
N SER A 221 -16.73 2.46 0.32
CA SER A 221 -15.96 3.65 0.69
C SER A 221 -16.39 4.26 2.03
N THR A 222 -17.70 4.38 2.29
CA THR A 222 -18.22 4.87 3.57
C THR A 222 -17.79 3.96 4.71
N TRP A 223 -17.94 2.64 4.55
CA TRP A 223 -17.56 1.68 5.57
C TRP A 223 -16.07 1.77 5.92
N LEU A 224 -15.21 1.95 4.92
CA LEU A 224 -13.78 2.18 5.13
C LEU A 224 -13.52 3.47 5.92
N VAL A 225 -14.19 4.58 5.60
CA VAL A 225 -14.06 5.86 6.32
C VAL A 225 -14.58 5.74 7.77
N PHE A 226 -15.71 5.06 7.96
CA PHE A 226 -16.30 4.79 9.27
C PHE A 226 -15.30 4.10 10.19
N LEU A 227 -14.66 3.03 9.71
CA LEU A 227 -13.68 2.26 10.46
C LEU A 227 -12.35 2.98 10.61
N LYS A 228 -11.82 3.60 9.55
CA LYS A 228 -10.50 4.28 9.54
C LYS A 228 -10.34 5.15 10.79
N THR A 229 -11.22 6.14 10.96
CA THR A 229 -11.11 7.12 12.05
C THR A 229 -11.20 6.46 13.43
N ARG A 230 -12.07 5.46 13.58
CA ARG A 230 -12.27 4.75 14.85
C ARG A 230 -11.05 3.90 15.22
N LEU A 231 -10.51 3.20 14.24
CA LEU A 231 -9.33 2.35 14.40
C LEU A 231 -8.07 3.18 14.66
N GLU A 232 -7.92 4.34 14.02
CA GLU A 232 -6.80 5.26 14.27
C GLU A 232 -6.78 5.75 15.72
N ILE A 233 -7.94 6.14 16.26
CA ILE A 233 -8.04 6.57 17.67
C ILE A 233 -7.90 5.40 18.62
N ALA A 234 -8.51 4.25 18.30
CA ALA A 234 -8.36 3.03 19.09
C ALA A 234 -6.89 2.57 19.16
N HIS A 235 -6.15 2.68 18.05
CA HIS A 235 -4.72 2.33 18.02
C HIS A 235 -3.91 3.17 19.00
N ARG A 236 -4.21 4.47 19.13
CA ARG A 236 -3.56 5.37 20.10
C ARG A 236 -3.87 5.02 21.56
N LEU A 237 -5.02 4.41 21.84
CA LEU A 237 -5.34 3.90 23.18
C LEU A 237 -4.46 2.69 23.55
N GLY A 238 -3.97 1.94 22.57
CA GLY A 238 -3.17 0.72 22.76
C GLY A 238 -1.77 0.96 23.33
N ILE A 239 -1.27 -0.02 24.09
CA ILE A 239 0.15 -0.12 24.53
C ILE A 239 1.01 -0.71 23.42
#